data_AF-A0A173SMW9-F1
#
_entry.id   AF-A0A173SMW9-F1
#
_cell.length_a   1.000
_cell.length_b   1.000
_cell.length_c   1.000
_cell.angle_alpha   90.00
_cell.angle_beta   90.00
_cell.angle_gamma   90.00
#
_symmetry.space_group_name_H-M   'P 1'
#
loop_
_entity.id
_entity.type
_entity.pdbx_description
1 polymer ?
#
loop_
_entity_poly.entity_id
_entity_poly.type
_entity_poly.pdbx_seq_one_letter_code
_entity_poly.pdbx_strand_id
1 'polypeptide(L)'
;MRCEYCGYIGEKEDFEEGKDGFWCPMCDGVLYKEGKESFSQTHVILEQSKLKNSTPVQKSKLKKRLSPLRYPGGKSKLIDQLLPYIQDKECFVEAFCGGSSLGLALLDAGKIHKLVLNDLDRNVYAFWKIVCSNQYKELNDKILEYSPIKETYFAYQERLKSSDLSDLDRAFYFLVINRCSFSGIQMANPKSDMKDRWIPKSLTERIKKIHSMSDYIEVRNNDAMELIEEMYWNPKNCIFIDPPYIEKGDQLYPVKFHLHQELAELITDLLREFPGCADLLLTYDDQEILHQLYNQNHIGIHIIGRNYSCRR
;
A
#
# COMPACT_ATOMS: atom_id res chain seq x y z
N MET A 1 -5.14 14.65 -34.88
CA MET A 1 -4.99 14.20 -33.48
C MET A 1 -4.07 15.15 -32.71
N ARG A 2 -4.28 15.32 -31.39
CA ARG A 2 -3.41 16.12 -30.51
C ARG A 2 -2.81 15.22 -29.45
N CYS A 3 -1.48 15.20 -29.35
CA CYS A 3 -0.75 14.50 -28.29
C CYS A 3 -0.96 15.21 -26.94
N GLU A 4 -1.43 14.48 -25.92
CA GLU A 4 -1.64 15.02 -24.58
C GLU A 4 -0.32 15.28 -23.83
N TYR A 5 0.76 14.58 -24.19
CA TYR A 5 2.06 14.69 -23.52
C TYR A 5 2.90 15.87 -24.03
N CYS A 6 3.12 15.96 -25.36
CA CYS A 6 4.01 16.98 -25.95
C CYS A 6 3.25 18.09 -26.69
N GLY A 7 1.91 18.00 -26.80
CA GLY A 7 1.09 18.99 -27.47
C GLY A 7 1.14 18.96 -29.00
N TYR A 8 1.88 18.03 -29.62
CA TYR A 8 1.95 17.88 -31.08
C TYR A 8 0.55 17.72 -31.69
N ILE A 9 0.31 18.44 -32.80
CA ILE A 9 -0.93 18.38 -33.57
C ILE A 9 -0.57 17.92 -34.98
N GLY A 10 -1.15 16.81 -35.41
CA GLY A 10 -0.99 16.24 -36.75
C GLY A 10 -2.27 15.56 -37.21
N GLU A 11 -2.30 15.03 -38.42
CA GLU A 11 -3.38 14.16 -38.89
C GLU A 11 -3.29 12.77 -38.23
N LYS A 12 -4.29 11.90 -38.40
CA LYS A 12 -4.28 10.57 -37.76
C LYS A 12 -3.17 9.68 -38.33
N GLU A 13 -2.90 9.85 -39.62
CA GLU A 13 -1.89 9.12 -40.39
C GLU A 13 -0.46 9.44 -39.95
N ASP A 14 -0.25 10.58 -39.27
CA ASP A 14 1.05 10.96 -38.70
C ASP A 14 1.40 10.15 -37.44
N PHE A 15 0.43 9.44 -36.85
CA PHE A 15 0.63 8.65 -35.64
C PHE A 15 0.70 7.16 -36.00
N GLU A 16 1.70 6.45 -35.48
CA GLU A 16 1.82 5.01 -35.71
C GLU A 16 0.75 4.26 -34.92
N GLU A 17 -0.11 3.51 -35.62
CA GLU A 17 -1.16 2.75 -34.97
C GLU A 17 -0.61 1.48 -34.31
N GLY A 18 -0.59 1.47 -32.98
CA GLY A 18 -0.26 0.33 -32.15
C GLY A 18 -1.46 -0.51 -31.75
N LYS A 19 -1.16 -1.58 -30.99
CA LYS A 19 -2.14 -2.47 -30.38
C LYS A 19 -3.12 -1.73 -29.45
N ASP A 20 -2.57 -0.82 -28.65
CA ASP A 20 -3.28 -0.19 -27.54
C ASP A 20 -3.68 1.28 -27.82
N GLY A 21 -3.06 1.90 -28.83
CA GLY A 21 -3.27 3.31 -29.15
C GLY A 21 -2.57 3.76 -30.43
N PHE A 22 -2.33 5.06 -30.51
CA PHE A 22 -1.61 5.74 -31.58
C PHE A 22 -0.35 6.37 -30.99
N TRP A 23 0.82 6.00 -31.48
CA TRP A 23 2.11 6.49 -31.00
C TRP A 23 2.41 7.85 -31.61
N CYS A 24 2.72 8.83 -30.75
CA CYS A 24 3.06 10.18 -31.19
C CYS A 24 4.44 10.21 -31.86
N PRO A 25 4.57 10.76 -33.09
CA PRO A 25 5.84 10.77 -33.83
C PRO A 25 6.90 11.71 -33.22
N MET A 26 6.52 12.54 -32.24
CA MET A 26 7.40 13.54 -31.62
C MET A 26 7.97 13.12 -30.27
N CYS A 27 7.25 12.30 -29.51
CA CYS A 27 7.64 11.94 -28.15
C CYS A 27 7.48 10.44 -27.86
N ASP A 28 7.12 9.64 -28.87
CA ASP A 28 6.87 8.20 -28.74
C ASP A 28 5.88 7.84 -27.63
N GLY A 29 4.97 8.76 -27.31
CA GLY A 29 3.94 8.56 -26.29
C GLY A 29 2.68 7.97 -26.88
N VAL A 30 2.09 6.98 -26.22
CA VAL A 30 0.86 6.33 -26.68
C VAL A 30 -0.38 7.17 -26.36
N LEU A 31 -1.16 7.52 -27.39
CA LEU A 31 -2.51 8.05 -27.27
C LEU A 31 -3.50 6.87 -27.33
N TYR A 32 -4.12 6.53 -26.22
CA TYR A 32 -5.01 5.37 -26.13
C TYR A 32 -6.23 5.51 -27.06
N LYS A 33 -6.63 4.39 -27.68
CA LYS A 33 -7.89 4.31 -28.43
C LYS A 33 -9.07 4.37 -27.45
N GLU A 34 -10.18 4.96 -27.87
CA GLU A 34 -11.41 5.01 -27.06
C GLU A 34 -11.87 3.59 -26.68
N GLY A 35 -12.09 3.35 -25.38
CA GLY A 35 -12.38 2.05 -24.78
C GLY A 35 -11.14 1.19 -24.48
N LYS A 36 -9.95 1.58 -24.96
CA LYS A 36 -8.67 0.92 -24.69
C LYS A 36 -7.85 1.60 -23.59
N GLU A 37 -8.37 2.65 -22.97
CA GLU A 37 -7.83 3.21 -21.72
C GLU A 37 -7.88 2.16 -20.58
N SER A 38 -8.76 1.16 -20.71
CA SER A 38 -8.93 0.05 -19.78
C SER A 38 -7.79 -0.99 -19.77
N PHE A 39 -6.84 -0.95 -20.73
CA PHE A 39 -5.74 -1.93 -20.78
C PHE A 39 -4.59 -1.60 -19.82
N SER A 40 -4.46 -0.35 -19.36
CA SER A 40 -3.42 0.08 -18.42
C SER A 40 -3.91 0.29 -16.98
N GLN A 41 -5.21 0.02 -16.72
CA GLN A 41 -5.95 0.15 -15.46
C GLN A 41 -5.19 0.77 -14.29
N THR A 42 -4.84 2.03 -14.48
CA THR A 42 -4.31 2.87 -13.43
C THR A 42 -5.46 3.60 -12.79
N HIS A 43 -5.63 3.34 -11.50
CA HIS A 43 -6.70 3.94 -10.71
C HIS A 43 -6.10 4.72 -9.56
N VAL A 44 -6.42 6.01 -9.49
CA VAL A 44 -6.06 6.88 -8.38
C VAL A 44 -7.30 7.09 -7.52
N ILE A 45 -7.28 6.50 -6.33
CA ILE A 45 -8.37 6.55 -5.38
C ILE A 45 -8.11 7.66 -4.36
N LEU A 46 -8.89 8.74 -4.44
CA LEU A 46 -8.79 9.91 -3.58
C LEU A 46 -9.78 9.82 -2.42
N GLU A 47 -9.26 9.78 -1.20
CA GLU A 47 -10.01 9.64 0.03
C GLU A 47 -10.46 11.01 0.56
N GLN A 48 -11.77 11.30 0.51
CA GLN A 48 -12.35 12.51 1.08
C GLN A 48 -12.95 12.26 2.47
N SER A 49 -12.61 13.12 3.43
CA SER A 49 -13.28 13.12 4.73
C SER A 49 -14.70 13.71 4.60
N LYS A 50 -15.72 12.99 5.08
CA LYS A 50 -17.13 13.45 5.13
C LYS A 50 -17.78 13.69 3.74
N LEU A 51 -17.71 12.72 2.83
CA LEU A 51 -18.59 12.72 1.65
C LEU A 51 -20.06 12.73 2.11
N LYS A 52 -20.83 13.74 1.70
CA LYS A 52 -22.25 13.87 2.08
C LYS A 52 -23.14 12.79 1.47
N ASN A 53 -22.71 12.18 0.35
CA ASN A 53 -23.42 11.12 -0.37
C ASN A 53 -22.45 10.00 -0.74
N SER A 54 -22.18 9.05 0.17
CA SER A 54 -21.38 7.88 -0.18
C SER A 54 -22.23 6.86 -0.94
N THR A 55 -21.78 6.42 -2.10
CA THR A 55 -22.38 5.31 -2.85
C THR A 55 -22.46 4.06 -1.95
N PRO A 56 -23.59 3.33 -1.93
CA PRO A 56 -23.68 2.08 -1.17
C PRO A 56 -22.61 1.09 -1.61
N VAL A 57 -21.74 0.71 -0.67
CA VAL A 57 -20.65 -0.25 -0.95
C VAL A 57 -21.10 -1.65 -0.60
N GLN A 58 -21.09 -2.55 -1.58
CA GLN A 58 -21.38 -3.96 -1.34
C GLN A 58 -20.34 -4.58 -0.40
N LYS A 59 -20.79 -5.19 0.69
CA LYS A 59 -19.89 -5.83 1.65
C LYS A 59 -19.36 -7.15 1.10
N SER A 60 -18.03 -7.25 0.97
CA SER A 60 -17.37 -8.51 0.66
C SER A 60 -17.30 -9.44 1.89
N LYS A 61 -17.18 -10.74 1.62
CA LYS A 61 -16.94 -11.79 2.62
C LYS A 61 -15.47 -11.90 3.07
N LEU A 62 -14.59 -11.01 2.62
CA LEU A 62 -13.16 -11.07 2.93
C LEU A 62 -12.87 -10.89 4.42
N LYS A 63 -11.83 -11.57 4.93
CA LYS A 63 -11.36 -11.41 6.30
C LYS A 63 -10.50 -10.14 6.44
N LYS A 64 -11.18 -9.01 6.69
CA LYS A 64 -10.56 -7.65 6.70
C LYS A 64 -9.68 -7.34 7.93
N ARG A 65 -9.51 -8.28 8.86
CA ARG A 65 -8.81 -8.06 10.14
C ARG A 65 -7.76 -9.13 10.43
N LEU A 66 -7.07 -9.59 9.38
CA LEU A 66 -6.01 -10.58 9.53
C LEU A 66 -4.71 -9.97 10.06
N SER A 67 -4.36 -8.76 9.63
CA SER A 67 -3.13 -8.09 10.10
C SER A 67 -3.09 -7.95 11.63
N PRO A 68 -1.96 -8.27 12.28
CA PRO A 68 -1.74 -8.00 13.70
C PRO A 68 -1.45 -6.52 13.97
N LEU A 69 -0.97 -5.79 12.96
CA LEU A 69 -0.59 -4.39 13.06
C LEU A 69 -1.81 -3.46 13.00
N ARG A 70 -1.66 -2.30 13.64
CA ARG A 70 -2.52 -1.14 13.51
C ARG A 70 -1.74 -0.07 12.77
N TYR A 71 -2.12 0.22 11.54
CA TYR A 71 -1.35 1.18 10.74
C TYR A 71 -2.20 2.43 10.46
N PRO A 72 -1.63 3.65 10.61
CA PRO A 72 -2.21 4.84 10.01
C PRO A 72 -2.49 4.59 8.52
N GLY A 73 -3.57 5.14 7.99
CA GLY A 73 -3.94 4.87 6.60
C GLY A 73 -4.51 3.47 6.32
N GLY A 74 -4.42 2.51 7.26
CA GLY A 74 -4.76 1.10 7.05
C GLY A 74 -6.11 0.87 6.35
N LYS A 75 -6.05 0.26 5.15
CA LYS A 75 -7.16 0.15 4.21
C LYS A 75 -8.20 -0.92 4.55
N SER A 76 -8.12 -1.59 5.71
CA SER A 76 -9.08 -2.63 6.14
C SER A 76 -10.56 -2.25 6.01
N LYS A 77 -10.90 -0.98 6.29
CA LYS A 77 -12.27 -0.45 6.14
C LYS A 77 -12.64 -0.09 4.70
N LEU A 78 -11.64 0.13 3.85
CA LEU A 78 -11.78 0.50 2.45
C LEU A 78 -11.70 -0.68 1.50
N ILE A 79 -11.33 -1.88 1.96
CA ILE A 79 -11.22 -3.08 1.12
C ILE A 79 -12.43 -3.22 0.18
N ASP A 80 -13.66 -3.11 0.70
CA ASP A 80 -14.87 -3.25 -0.12
C ASP A 80 -14.99 -2.18 -1.24
N GLN A 81 -14.46 -0.98 -1.01
CA GLN A 81 -14.44 0.11 -1.99
C GLN A 81 -13.30 -0.05 -3.00
N LEU A 82 -12.19 -0.69 -2.61
CA LEU A 82 -11.03 -0.90 -3.48
C LEU A 82 -11.19 -2.14 -4.38
N LEU A 83 -11.92 -3.16 -3.92
CA LEU A 83 -12.09 -4.41 -4.68
C LEU A 83 -12.55 -4.26 -6.13
N PRO A 84 -13.47 -3.34 -6.49
CA PRO A 84 -13.88 -3.17 -7.89
C PRO A 84 -12.73 -2.74 -8.83
N TYR A 85 -11.66 -2.16 -8.28
CA TYR A 85 -10.50 -1.68 -9.03
C TYR A 85 -9.34 -2.69 -9.05
N ILE A 86 -9.52 -3.87 -8.44
CA ILE A 86 -8.53 -4.93 -8.39
C ILE A 86 -9.03 -6.05 -9.29
N GLN A 87 -8.44 -6.16 -10.47
CA GLN A 87 -8.78 -7.21 -11.44
C GLN A 87 -8.25 -8.58 -11.01
N ASP A 88 -8.65 -9.63 -11.73
CA ASP A 88 -8.12 -10.98 -11.56
C ASP A 88 -6.62 -11.01 -11.96
N LYS A 89 -5.77 -10.75 -10.97
CA LYS A 89 -4.31 -10.77 -11.07
C LYS A 89 -3.71 -11.89 -10.24
N GLU A 90 -2.60 -12.43 -10.73
CA GLU A 90 -1.90 -13.51 -10.05
C GLU A 90 -1.10 -12.99 -8.85
N CYS A 91 -0.47 -11.82 -9.00
CA CYS A 91 0.41 -11.23 -8.02
C CYS A 91 -0.09 -9.85 -7.60
N PHE A 92 -0.15 -9.61 -6.29
CA PHE A 92 -0.44 -8.30 -5.72
C PHE A 92 0.81 -7.76 -5.03
N VAL A 93 1.22 -6.56 -5.39
CA VAL A 93 2.45 -5.94 -4.90
C VAL A 93 2.06 -4.73 -4.07
N GLU A 94 2.33 -4.72 -2.77
CA GLU A 94 2.17 -3.52 -1.94
C GLU A 94 3.52 -2.82 -1.80
N ALA A 95 3.72 -1.74 -2.56
CA ALA A 95 4.97 -0.98 -2.57
C ALA A 95 5.26 -0.28 -1.23
N PHE A 96 4.19 0.06 -0.50
CA PHE A 96 4.18 0.64 0.84
C PHE A 96 3.24 -0.20 1.73
N CYS A 97 3.66 -1.40 2.11
CA CYS A 97 2.76 -2.38 2.69
C CYS A 97 2.24 -1.99 4.07
N GLY A 98 3.06 -1.37 4.93
CA GLY A 98 2.68 -1.01 6.28
C GLY A 98 2.02 -2.18 7.04
N GLY A 99 0.71 -2.07 7.26
CA GLY A 99 -0.09 -3.11 7.92
C GLY A 99 -0.62 -4.23 7.01
N SER A 100 -0.47 -4.15 5.68
CA SER A 100 -0.92 -5.12 4.67
C SER A 100 -2.32 -5.70 4.87
N SER A 101 -3.29 -4.84 5.19
CA SER A 101 -4.66 -5.33 5.43
C SER A 101 -5.36 -5.80 4.15
N LEU A 102 -5.07 -5.15 3.01
CA LEU A 102 -5.68 -5.45 1.72
C LEU A 102 -5.05 -6.71 1.11
N GLY A 103 -3.74 -6.71 0.89
CA GLY A 103 -3.00 -7.85 0.33
C GLY A 103 -3.27 -9.16 1.08
N LEU A 104 -3.19 -9.16 2.42
CA LEU A 104 -3.49 -10.34 3.23
C LEU A 104 -4.94 -10.83 3.08
N ALA A 105 -5.90 -9.92 2.93
CA ALA A 105 -7.31 -10.29 2.76
C ALA A 105 -7.60 -10.89 1.38
N LEU A 106 -6.89 -10.42 0.35
CA LEU A 106 -6.95 -10.99 -1.00
C LEU A 106 -6.32 -12.39 -1.02
N LEU A 107 -5.14 -12.55 -0.42
CA LEU A 107 -4.43 -13.82 -0.36
C LEU A 107 -5.20 -14.89 0.43
N ASP A 108 -5.71 -14.56 1.63
CA ASP A 108 -6.51 -15.50 2.44
C ASP A 108 -7.80 -15.97 1.74
N ALA A 109 -8.33 -15.14 0.84
CA ALA A 109 -9.52 -15.47 0.05
C ALA A 109 -9.21 -16.19 -1.27
N GLY A 110 -7.94 -16.43 -1.59
CA GLY A 110 -7.51 -17.04 -2.84
C GLY A 110 -7.80 -16.17 -4.06
N LYS A 111 -7.94 -14.85 -3.89
CA LYS A 111 -8.13 -13.90 -5.00
C LYS A 111 -6.84 -13.61 -5.76
N ILE A 112 -5.71 -13.84 -5.12
CA ILE A 112 -4.37 -13.71 -5.67
C ILE A 112 -3.57 -14.95 -5.29
N HIS A 113 -2.57 -15.29 -6.08
CA HIS A 113 -1.68 -16.42 -5.82
C HIS A 113 -0.42 -15.99 -5.07
N LYS A 114 0.09 -14.79 -5.33
CA LYS A 114 1.31 -14.25 -4.72
C LYS A 114 1.07 -12.86 -4.15
N LEU A 115 1.68 -12.59 -3.00
CA LEU A 115 1.69 -11.28 -2.36
C LEU A 115 3.13 -10.81 -2.16
N VAL A 116 3.47 -9.62 -2.64
CA VAL A 116 4.75 -8.97 -2.37
C VAL A 116 4.52 -7.84 -1.38
N LEU A 117 5.19 -7.90 -0.23
CA LEU A 117 5.16 -6.90 0.82
C LEU A 117 6.48 -6.13 0.81
N ASN A 118 6.44 -4.87 0.38
CA ASN A 118 7.58 -3.98 0.45
C ASN A 118 7.30 -2.84 1.44
N ASP A 119 8.28 -2.50 2.26
CA ASP A 119 8.25 -1.26 3.02
C ASP A 119 9.68 -0.80 3.27
N LEU A 120 9.95 0.49 3.14
CA LEU A 120 11.26 1.05 3.42
C LEU A 120 11.53 1.11 4.93
N ASP A 121 10.49 1.18 5.76
CA ASP A 121 10.63 1.15 7.22
C ASP A 121 11.16 -0.21 7.70
N ARG A 122 12.38 -0.21 8.21
CA ARG A 122 13.06 -1.39 8.72
C ARG A 122 12.29 -2.12 9.82
N ASN A 123 11.47 -1.42 10.61
CA ASN A 123 10.63 -2.03 11.64
C ASN A 123 9.48 -2.83 11.03
N VAL A 124 8.84 -2.29 9.99
CA VAL A 124 7.77 -2.95 9.24
C VAL A 124 8.33 -4.16 8.48
N TYR A 125 9.45 -3.97 7.78
CA TYR A 125 10.14 -5.06 7.08
C TYR A 125 10.52 -6.20 8.03
N ALA A 126 11.22 -5.89 9.13
CA ALA A 126 11.67 -6.91 10.08
C ALA A 126 10.48 -7.69 10.66
N PHE A 127 9.36 -7.00 10.92
CA PHE A 127 8.13 -7.66 11.37
C PHE A 127 7.61 -8.67 10.36
N TRP A 128 7.38 -8.27 9.11
CA TRP A 128 6.86 -9.18 8.08
C TRP A 128 7.83 -10.31 7.76
N LYS A 129 9.14 -10.02 7.74
CA LYS A 129 10.20 -11.03 7.55
C LYS A 129 10.14 -12.11 8.62
N ILE A 130 9.99 -11.74 9.89
CA ILE A 130 9.91 -12.69 11.00
C ILE A 130 8.60 -13.48 10.98
N VAL A 131 7.48 -12.83 10.67
CA VAL A 131 6.18 -13.50 10.53
C VAL A 131 6.21 -14.55 9.41
N CYS A 132 6.89 -14.28 8.30
CA CYS A 132 6.97 -15.18 7.15
C CYS A 132 8.16 -16.17 7.23
N SER A 133 8.94 -16.16 8.30
CA SER A 133 10.06 -17.11 8.50
C SER A 133 9.78 -18.10 9.61
N ASN A 134 10.65 -19.10 9.78
CA ASN A 134 10.57 -20.07 10.87
C ASN A 134 10.69 -19.45 12.28
N GLN A 135 11.17 -18.20 12.40
CA GLN A 135 11.28 -17.47 13.67
C GLN A 135 9.94 -16.92 14.19
N TYR A 136 8.84 -17.08 13.45
CA TYR A 136 7.50 -16.69 13.92
C TYR A 136 7.11 -17.35 15.26
N LYS A 137 7.66 -18.53 15.56
CA LYS A 137 7.44 -19.25 16.83
C LYS A 137 8.06 -18.50 18.00
N GLU A 138 9.33 -18.11 17.87
CA GLU A 138 10.05 -17.32 18.87
C GLU A 138 9.39 -15.96 19.08
N LEU A 139 8.88 -15.34 18.02
CA LEU A 139 8.08 -14.12 18.12
C LEU A 139 6.80 -14.35 18.91
N ASN A 140 6.07 -15.45 18.65
CA ASN A 140 4.86 -15.79 19.38
C ASN A 140 5.13 -16.06 20.87
N ASP A 141 6.22 -16.74 21.20
CA ASP A 141 6.62 -17.01 22.58
C ASP A 141 6.86 -15.69 23.34
N LYS A 142 7.67 -14.78 22.75
CA LYS A 142 7.86 -13.42 23.29
C LYS A 142 6.54 -12.67 23.49
N ILE A 143 5.59 -12.81 22.56
CA ILE A 143 4.27 -12.15 22.67
C ILE A 143 3.44 -12.71 23.83
N LEU A 144 3.49 -14.02 24.06
CA LEU A 144 2.73 -14.71 25.12
C LEU A 144 3.28 -14.40 26.51
N GLU A 145 4.60 -14.27 26.63
CA GLU A 145 5.28 -13.98 27.89
C GLU A 145 5.25 -12.50 28.29
N TYR A 146 5.02 -11.61 27.33
CA TYR A 146 5.08 -10.17 27.56
C TYR A 146 3.79 -9.59 28.13
N SER A 147 3.93 -8.83 29.22
CA SER A 147 2.90 -7.94 29.77
C SER A 147 3.31 -6.48 29.57
N PRO A 148 2.53 -5.67 28.83
CA PRO A 148 2.86 -4.26 28.61
C PRO A 148 2.92 -3.42 29.89
N ILE A 149 4.02 -2.68 30.04
CA ILE A 149 4.21 -1.61 31.03
C ILE A 149 4.92 -0.42 30.37
N LYS A 150 4.82 0.79 30.95
CA LYS A 150 5.35 2.02 30.35
C LYS A 150 6.87 1.99 30.20
N GLU A 151 7.54 1.43 31.18
CA GLU A 151 9.01 1.35 31.27
C GLU A 151 9.58 0.57 30.09
N THR A 152 9.03 -0.63 29.82
CA THR A 152 9.44 -1.45 28.68
C THR A 152 9.06 -0.83 27.34
N TYR A 153 7.94 -0.11 27.26
CA TYR A 153 7.57 0.62 26.04
C TYR A 153 8.61 1.66 25.65
N PHE A 154 8.99 2.56 26.57
CA PHE A 154 9.99 3.58 26.26
C PHE A 154 11.37 2.95 26.02
N ALA A 155 11.73 1.92 26.78
CA ALA A 155 12.96 1.18 26.52
C ALA A 155 12.99 0.59 25.10
N TYR A 156 11.91 -0.06 24.65
CA TYR A 156 11.81 -0.61 23.29
C TYR A 156 11.82 0.49 22.23
N GLN A 157 11.15 1.61 22.46
CA GLN A 157 11.16 2.76 21.54
C GLN A 157 12.57 3.31 21.34
N GLU A 158 13.35 3.45 22.41
CA GLU A 158 14.76 3.86 22.32
C GLU A 158 15.62 2.79 21.64
N ARG A 159 15.41 1.51 21.96
CA ARG A 159 16.19 0.42 21.34
C ARG A 159 15.96 0.34 19.83
N LEU A 160 14.74 0.59 19.34
CA LEU A 160 14.42 0.58 17.90
C LEU A 160 15.25 1.58 17.07
N LYS A 161 15.84 2.61 17.70
CA LYS A 161 16.76 3.55 17.04
C LYS A 161 18.14 2.94 16.74
N SER A 162 18.53 1.88 17.42
CA SER A 162 19.80 1.18 17.20
C SER A 162 19.76 0.36 15.90
N SER A 163 20.86 0.35 15.14
CA SER A 163 21.04 -0.51 13.96
C SER A 163 21.26 -1.98 14.31
N ASP A 164 21.77 -2.28 15.51
CA ASP A 164 22.36 -3.58 15.87
C ASP A 164 21.35 -4.56 16.47
N LEU A 165 20.05 -4.24 16.40
CA LEU A 165 18.99 -5.13 16.82
C LEU A 165 18.81 -6.28 15.84
N SER A 166 18.64 -7.49 16.40
CA SER A 166 18.16 -8.64 15.63
C SER A 166 16.80 -8.31 15.00
N ASP A 167 16.51 -8.86 13.81
CA ASP A 167 15.21 -8.66 13.17
C ASP A 167 14.05 -9.20 14.05
N LEU A 168 14.30 -10.27 14.83
CA LEU A 168 13.34 -10.83 15.78
C LEU A 168 12.98 -9.84 16.90
N ASP A 169 13.98 -9.27 17.57
CA ASP A 169 13.73 -8.30 18.64
C ASP A 169 13.13 -7.01 18.08
N ARG A 170 13.58 -6.56 16.90
CA ARG A 170 12.99 -5.42 16.21
C ARG A 170 11.51 -5.67 15.90
N ALA A 171 11.16 -6.82 15.34
CA ALA A 171 9.77 -7.21 15.06
C ALA A 171 8.91 -7.20 16.34
N PHE A 172 9.43 -7.78 17.42
CA PHE A 172 8.73 -7.83 18.70
C PHE A 172 8.55 -6.43 19.32
N TYR A 173 9.60 -5.62 19.39
CA TYR A 173 9.56 -4.25 19.93
C TYR A 173 8.62 -3.38 19.12
N PHE A 174 8.71 -3.43 17.79
CA PHE A 174 7.80 -2.72 16.91
C PHE A 174 6.34 -3.12 17.14
N LEU A 175 6.04 -4.42 17.28
CA LEU A 175 4.69 -4.88 17.59
C LEU A 175 4.19 -4.32 18.92
N VAL A 176 5.03 -4.30 19.97
CA VAL A 176 4.69 -3.71 21.26
C VAL A 176 4.33 -2.24 21.10
N ILE A 177 5.20 -1.44 20.45
CA ILE A 177 4.93 -0.02 20.21
C ILE A 177 3.62 0.14 19.43
N ASN A 178 3.47 -0.57 18.31
CA ASN A 178 2.31 -0.50 17.43
C ASN A 178 0.98 -0.85 18.14
N ARG A 179 0.99 -1.83 19.05
CA ARG A 179 -0.23 -2.25 19.76
C ARG A 179 -0.55 -1.35 20.93
N CYS A 180 0.46 -0.83 21.62
CA CYS A 180 0.29 -0.04 22.84
C CYS A 180 0.21 1.48 22.59
N SER A 181 0.54 1.97 21.39
CA SER A 181 0.49 3.40 21.05
C SER A 181 -0.88 3.87 20.55
N PHE A 182 -1.08 5.19 20.56
CA PHE A 182 -2.25 5.79 19.93
C PHE A 182 -2.24 5.52 18.42
N SER A 183 -3.33 4.94 17.92
CA SER A 183 -3.50 4.58 16.49
C SER A 183 -2.42 3.69 15.86
N GLY A 184 -1.49 3.12 16.66
CA GLY A 184 -0.37 2.34 16.15
C GLY A 184 0.75 3.16 15.51
N ILE A 185 0.78 4.46 15.78
CA ILE A 185 1.84 5.39 15.36
C ILE A 185 3.09 5.08 16.18
N GLN A 186 4.24 4.88 15.52
CA GLN A 186 5.49 4.48 16.18
C GLN A 186 6.10 5.59 17.06
N MET A 187 5.89 6.84 16.65
CA MET A 187 6.38 8.03 17.35
C MET A 187 5.43 8.50 18.47
N ALA A 188 4.26 7.89 18.61
CA ALA A 188 3.29 8.32 19.61
C ALA A 188 3.66 7.83 21.00
N ASN A 189 3.11 8.52 22.01
CA ASN A 189 3.15 8.05 23.39
C ASN A 189 2.28 6.79 23.57
N PRO A 190 2.58 5.97 24.60
CA PRO A 190 1.72 4.84 24.95
C PRO A 190 0.35 5.34 25.38
N LYS A 191 -0.68 4.53 25.13
CA LYS A 191 -2.02 4.79 25.64
C LYS A 191 -2.07 4.72 27.16
N SER A 192 -3.08 5.35 27.76
CA SER A 192 -3.34 5.27 29.20
C SER A 192 -3.52 3.83 29.67
N ASP A 193 -4.36 3.07 28.96
CA ASP A 193 -4.44 1.61 29.06
C ASP A 193 -3.68 0.98 27.87
N MET A 194 -2.50 0.44 28.15
CA MET A 194 -1.67 -0.25 27.14
C MET A 194 -2.09 -1.70 26.91
N LYS A 195 -2.86 -2.29 27.83
CA LYS A 195 -3.26 -3.70 27.78
C LYS A 195 -4.52 -3.89 26.94
N ASP A 196 -5.36 -2.87 26.77
CA ASP A 196 -6.62 -2.93 26.02
C ASP A 196 -6.48 -3.47 24.58
N ARG A 197 -5.31 -3.28 23.95
CA ARG A 197 -5.00 -3.76 22.59
C ARG A 197 -3.89 -4.80 22.52
N TRP A 198 -3.29 -5.16 23.64
CA TRP A 198 -2.36 -6.29 23.72
C TRP A 198 -3.13 -7.54 24.11
N ILE A 199 -3.58 -8.29 23.10
CA ILE A 199 -4.33 -9.55 23.29
C ILE A 199 -3.46 -10.68 22.74
N PRO A 200 -2.53 -11.26 23.53
CA PRO A 200 -1.50 -12.18 23.05
C PRO A 200 -2.06 -13.34 22.23
N LYS A 201 -3.11 -14.01 22.73
CA LYS A 201 -3.77 -15.11 22.00
C LYS A 201 -4.28 -14.67 20.63
N SER A 202 -4.90 -13.50 20.52
CA SER A 202 -5.39 -13.02 19.22
C SER A 202 -4.25 -12.63 18.27
N LEU A 203 -3.17 -12.03 18.79
CA LEU A 203 -2.01 -11.65 18.00
C LEU A 203 -1.29 -12.89 17.44
N THR A 204 -1.02 -13.87 18.30
CA THR A 204 -0.34 -15.11 17.92
C THR A 204 -1.14 -15.94 16.92
N GLU A 205 -2.47 -16.05 17.08
CA GLU A 205 -3.31 -16.75 16.10
C GLU A 205 -3.34 -16.06 14.73
N ARG A 206 -3.31 -14.73 14.68
CA ARG A 206 -3.17 -13.98 13.42
C ARG A 206 -1.81 -14.25 12.76
N ILE A 207 -0.72 -14.19 13.53
CA ILE A 207 0.64 -14.46 13.05
C ILE A 207 0.73 -15.89 12.51
N LYS A 208 0.23 -16.90 13.24
CA LYS A 208 0.17 -18.29 12.77
C LYS A 208 -0.61 -18.43 11.46
N LYS A 209 -1.75 -17.75 11.35
CA LYS A 209 -2.55 -17.78 10.13
C LYS A 209 -1.82 -17.14 8.94
N ILE A 210 -1.14 -16.02 9.14
CA ILE A 210 -0.32 -15.40 8.09
C ILE A 210 0.85 -16.32 7.70
N HIS A 211 1.56 -16.86 8.69
CA HIS A 211 2.67 -17.78 8.47
C HIS A 211 2.23 -19.03 7.68
N SER A 212 1.01 -19.54 7.89
CA SER A 212 0.49 -20.67 7.09
C SER A 212 0.37 -20.39 5.59
N MET A 213 0.54 -19.13 5.16
CA MET A 213 0.52 -18.69 3.77
C MET A 213 1.87 -18.11 3.33
N SER A 214 2.94 -18.24 4.15
CA SER A 214 4.23 -17.59 3.90
C SER A 214 4.88 -17.98 2.59
N ASP A 215 4.64 -19.20 2.09
CA ASP A 215 5.17 -19.67 0.81
C ASP A 215 4.67 -18.84 -0.40
N TYR A 216 3.57 -18.11 -0.20
CA TYR A 216 2.96 -17.21 -1.18
C TYR A 216 3.24 -15.73 -0.90
N ILE A 217 4.05 -15.42 0.12
CA ILE A 217 4.38 -14.05 0.55
C ILE A 217 5.87 -13.81 0.37
N GLU A 218 6.21 -12.81 -0.44
CA GLU A 218 7.56 -12.30 -0.58
C GLU A 218 7.71 -11.00 0.21
N VAL A 219 8.75 -10.87 1.02
CA VAL A 219 8.98 -9.68 1.86
C VAL A 219 10.25 -8.96 1.41
N ARG A 220 10.13 -7.66 1.11
CA ARG A 220 11.18 -6.80 0.56
C ARG A 220 11.36 -5.52 1.39
N ASN A 221 12.53 -4.90 1.27
CA ASN A 221 12.90 -3.63 1.92
C ASN A 221 13.60 -2.72 0.90
N ASN A 222 13.04 -2.64 -0.29
CA ASN A 222 13.53 -1.83 -1.40
C ASN A 222 12.94 -0.43 -1.34
N ASP A 223 13.59 0.52 -2.03
CA ASP A 223 12.93 1.76 -2.38
C ASP A 223 11.65 1.45 -3.19
N ALA A 224 10.58 2.19 -2.92
CA ALA A 224 9.29 1.91 -3.52
C ALA A 224 9.25 2.23 -5.02
N MET A 225 9.97 3.27 -5.47
CA MET A 225 10.04 3.62 -6.90
C MET A 225 10.80 2.55 -7.68
N GLU A 226 11.95 2.10 -7.15
CA GLU A 226 12.71 0.98 -7.73
C GLU A 226 11.86 -0.30 -7.84
N LEU A 227 11.08 -0.61 -6.79
CA LEU A 227 10.19 -1.77 -6.81
C LEU A 227 9.08 -1.62 -7.85
N ILE A 228 8.48 -0.43 -7.97
CA ILE A 228 7.42 -0.17 -8.95
C ILE A 228 7.97 -0.40 -10.36
N GLU A 229 9.14 0.15 -10.67
CA GLU A 229 9.82 -0.07 -11.96
C GLU A 229 10.10 -1.54 -12.23
N GLU A 230 10.66 -2.28 -11.26
CA GLU A 230 10.94 -3.72 -11.40
C GLU A 230 9.67 -4.52 -11.67
N MET A 231 8.61 -4.26 -10.90
CA MET A 231 7.39 -5.06 -10.91
C MET A 231 6.42 -4.66 -12.03
N TYR A 232 6.63 -3.54 -12.70
CA TYR A 232 5.75 -3.06 -13.77
C TYR A 232 5.80 -3.94 -15.01
N TRP A 233 6.88 -4.68 -15.25
CA TRP A 233 7.09 -5.46 -16.48
C TRP A 233 6.35 -6.82 -16.56
N ASN A 234 5.32 -7.03 -15.74
CA ASN A 234 4.58 -8.29 -15.71
C ASN A 234 3.06 -8.07 -15.66
N PRO A 235 2.31 -8.41 -16.73
CA PRO A 235 0.88 -8.09 -16.85
C PRO A 235 0.01 -8.85 -15.85
N LYS A 236 0.58 -9.83 -15.14
CA LYS A 236 -0.08 -10.57 -14.06
C LYS A 236 -0.01 -9.86 -12.72
N ASN A 237 0.70 -8.73 -12.63
CA ASN A 237 0.83 -7.93 -11.42
C ASN A 237 -0.29 -6.88 -11.33
N CYS A 238 -0.77 -6.65 -10.11
CA CYS A 238 -1.37 -5.39 -9.69
C CYS A 238 -0.46 -4.78 -8.62
N ILE A 239 0.01 -3.55 -8.85
CA ILE A 239 0.86 -2.81 -7.94
C ILE A 239 0.01 -1.80 -7.19
N PHE A 240 -0.11 -2.02 -5.88
CA PHE A 240 -0.79 -1.15 -4.95
C PHE A 240 0.20 -0.17 -4.31
N ILE A 241 -0.08 1.11 -4.51
CA ILE A 241 0.79 2.23 -4.14
C ILE A 241 0.03 3.11 -3.15
N ASP A 242 0.38 2.99 -1.86
CA ASP A 242 -0.24 3.73 -0.75
C ASP A 242 0.82 4.50 0.04
N PRO A 243 1.43 5.53 -0.56
CA PRO A 243 2.55 6.24 0.05
C PRO A 243 2.10 7.05 1.26
N PRO A 244 3.03 7.46 2.14
CA PRO A 244 2.76 8.45 3.17
C PRO A 244 2.00 9.68 2.62
N TYR A 245 0.90 10.10 3.26
CA TYR A 245 0.08 11.21 2.75
C TYR A 245 0.85 12.54 2.77
N ILE A 246 0.64 13.40 1.76
CA ILE A 246 1.36 14.68 1.57
C ILE A 246 1.38 15.55 2.84
N GLU A 247 0.22 15.84 3.43
CA GLU A 247 0.15 16.75 4.60
C GLU A 247 0.37 16.06 5.95
N LYS A 248 -0.11 14.83 6.09
CA LYS A 248 -0.14 14.12 7.39
C LYS A 248 0.99 13.10 7.54
N GLY A 249 1.73 12.81 6.48
CA GLY A 249 2.70 11.73 6.41
C GLY A 249 3.75 11.84 7.52
N ASP A 250 4.35 13.01 7.66
CA ASP A 250 5.40 13.32 8.64
C ASP A 250 4.99 13.12 10.10
N GLN A 251 3.69 13.19 10.40
CA GLN A 251 3.17 12.99 11.75
C GLN A 251 2.83 11.52 12.02
N LEU A 252 2.66 10.72 10.96
CA LEU A 252 2.11 9.37 11.03
C LEU A 252 3.16 8.28 10.79
N TYR A 253 4.16 8.55 9.95
CA TYR A 253 5.15 7.58 9.51
C TYR A 253 6.57 8.03 9.85
N PRO A 254 7.43 7.12 10.35
CA PRO A 254 8.82 7.46 10.67
C PRO A 254 9.65 7.66 9.40
N VAL A 255 9.37 6.88 8.34
CA VAL A 255 9.94 7.08 7.01
C VAL A 255 9.02 8.02 6.24
N LYS A 256 9.52 9.22 5.97
CA LYS A 256 8.80 10.24 5.21
C LYS A 256 8.89 9.95 3.72
N PHE A 257 7.91 10.42 2.98
CA PHE A 257 7.92 10.39 1.53
C PHE A 257 7.53 11.77 1.01
N HIS A 258 8.45 12.41 0.30
CA HIS A 258 8.26 13.75 -0.27
C HIS A 258 8.32 13.74 -1.80
N LEU A 259 8.57 12.58 -2.41
CA LEU A 259 8.78 12.39 -3.84
C LEU A 259 7.45 12.14 -4.58
N HIS A 260 6.39 12.86 -4.21
CA HIS A 260 5.05 12.63 -4.74
C HIS A 260 4.93 13.03 -6.21
N GLN A 261 5.66 14.07 -6.61
CA GLN A 261 5.70 14.52 -7.99
C GLN A 261 6.49 13.54 -8.84
N GLU A 262 7.67 13.12 -8.37
CA GLU A 262 8.53 12.14 -9.03
C GLU A 262 7.85 10.78 -9.16
N LEU A 263 7.06 10.37 -8.16
CA LEU A 263 6.22 9.17 -8.27
C LEU A 263 5.15 9.30 -9.37
N ALA A 264 4.50 10.47 -9.48
CA ALA A 264 3.51 10.71 -10.53
C ALA A 264 4.18 10.76 -11.92
N GLU A 265 5.35 11.38 -12.02
CA GLU A 265 6.18 11.41 -13.24
C GLU A 265 6.57 9.99 -13.66
N LEU A 266 7.09 9.18 -12.74
CA LEU A 266 7.41 7.77 -12.99
C LEU A 266 6.20 7.00 -13.53
N ILE A 267 5.05 7.10 -12.87
CA ILE A 267 3.84 6.40 -13.31
C ILE A 267 3.40 6.88 -14.70
N THR A 268 3.48 8.19 -14.93
CA THR A 268 3.16 8.78 -16.24
C THR A 268 4.07 8.25 -17.32
N ASP A 269 5.38 8.20 -17.09
CA ASP A 269 6.36 7.72 -18.05
C ASP A 269 6.17 6.24 -18.36
N LEU A 270 5.93 5.41 -17.33
CA LEU A 270 5.60 3.99 -17.49
C LEU A 270 4.35 3.76 -18.33
N LEU A 271 3.29 4.54 -18.12
CA LEU A 271 2.04 4.42 -18.87
C LEU A 271 2.13 5.00 -20.28
N ARG A 272 2.95 6.04 -20.47
CA ARG A 272 3.18 6.71 -21.75
C ARG A 272 4.00 5.84 -22.70
N GLU A 273 5.07 5.23 -22.19
CA GLU A 273 6.06 4.51 -23.00
C GLU A 273 5.82 3.00 -23.03
N PHE A 274 5.21 2.45 -21.97
CA PHE A 274 5.07 1.00 -21.78
C PHE A 274 3.64 0.62 -21.33
N PRO A 275 2.62 0.86 -22.15
CA PRO A 275 1.22 0.61 -21.78
C PRO A 275 0.95 -0.87 -21.48
N GLY A 276 0.17 -1.13 -20.42
CA GLY A 276 -0.41 -2.45 -20.14
C GLY A 276 0.57 -3.49 -19.59
N CYS A 277 1.75 -3.06 -19.10
CA CYS A 277 2.70 -3.99 -18.50
C CYS A 277 2.30 -4.43 -17.09
N ALA A 278 1.56 -3.64 -16.31
CA ALA A 278 0.92 -4.04 -15.05
C ALA A 278 -0.29 -3.15 -14.72
N ASP A 279 -1.16 -3.58 -13.81
CA ASP A 279 -2.21 -2.71 -13.26
C ASP A 279 -1.64 -1.89 -12.10
N LEU A 280 -2.05 -0.62 -11.98
CA LEU A 280 -1.61 0.27 -10.90
C LEU A 280 -2.82 0.76 -10.10
N LEU A 281 -2.76 0.61 -8.78
CA LEU A 281 -3.81 1.11 -7.89
C LEU A 281 -3.20 2.01 -6.82
N LEU A 282 -3.50 3.29 -6.90
CA LEU A 282 -2.99 4.32 -6.00
C LEU A 282 -4.05 4.76 -5.00
N THR A 283 -3.64 5.07 -3.78
CA THR A 283 -4.52 5.72 -2.79
C THR A 283 -3.88 6.93 -2.14
N TYR A 284 -4.67 7.99 -1.98
CA TYR A 284 -4.25 9.24 -1.35
C TYR A 284 -5.37 9.90 -0.54
N ASP A 285 -5.03 10.82 0.37
CA ASP A 285 -6.00 11.82 0.84
C ASP A 285 -6.30 12.79 -0.31
N ASP A 286 -7.56 13.13 -0.53
CA ASP A 286 -7.96 14.00 -1.63
C ASP A 286 -7.39 15.42 -1.50
N GLN A 287 -6.63 15.86 -2.49
CA GLN A 287 -5.98 17.17 -2.56
C GLN A 287 -5.89 17.65 -4.01
N GLU A 288 -6.05 18.96 -4.23
CA GLU A 288 -6.06 19.57 -5.57
C GLU A 288 -4.81 19.22 -6.40
N ILE A 289 -3.63 19.19 -5.78
CA ILE A 289 -2.38 18.84 -6.45
C ILE A 289 -2.41 17.44 -7.08
N LEU A 290 -3.10 16.48 -6.47
CA LEU A 290 -3.19 15.11 -7.00
C LEU A 290 -4.09 15.04 -8.24
N HIS A 291 -5.13 15.88 -8.31
CA HIS A 291 -5.92 16.02 -9.53
C HIS A 291 -5.08 16.57 -10.67
N GLN A 292 -4.15 17.48 -10.38
CA GLN A 292 -3.24 18.05 -11.39
C GLN A 292 -2.18 17.05 -11.84
N LEU A 293 -1.53 16.37 -10.89
CA LEU A 293 -0.46 15.40 -11.16
C LEU A 293 -0.94 14.20 -12.00
N TYR A 294 -2.17 13.75 -11.77
CA TYR A 294 -2.75 12.58 -12.46
C TYR A 294 -3.81 12.95 -13.51
N ASN A 295 -3.82 14.20 -14.00
CA ASN A 295 -4.80 14.67 -15.00
C ASN A 295 -4.51 14.15 -16.41
N GLN A 296 -4.69 12.85 -16.63
CA GLN A 296 -4.43 12.18 -17.90
C GLN A 296 -5.62 11.32 -18.28
N ASN A 297 -5.97 11.25 -19.56
CA ASN A 297 -7.21 10.61 -20.00
C ASN A 297 -7.26 9.10 -19.67
N HIS A 298 -6.10 8.47 -19.54
CA HIS A 298 -5.95 7.04 -19.29
C HIS A 298 -5.76 6.69 -17.80
N ILE A 299 -5.80 7.68 -16.89
CA ILE A 299 -5.75 7.47 -15.44
C ILE A 299 -7.15 7.72 -14.86
N GLY A 300 -7.74 6.69 -14.27
CA GLY A 300 -9.04 6.81 -13.62
C GLY A 300 -8.90 7.42 -12.22
N ILE A 301 -9.30 8.68 -12.06
CA ILE A 301 -9.42 9.32 -10.74
C ILE A 301 -10.79 9.04 -10.13
N HIS A 302 -10.83 8.46 -8.93
CA HIS A 302 -12.06 8.10 -8.23
C HIS A 302 -12.06 8.67 -6.82
N ILE A 303 -13.17 9.31 -6.43
CA ILE A 303 -13.30 9.88 -5.09
C ILE A 303 -14.13 8.93 -4.22
N ILE A 304 -13.58 8.56 -3.06
CA ILE A 304 -14.26 7.71 -2.08
C ILE A 304 -14.39 8.38 -0.71
N GLY A 305 -15.49 8.07 -0.02
CA GLY A 305 -15.77 8.61 1.31
C GLY A 305 -15.02 7.86 2.41
N ARG A 306 -14.31 8.60 3.27
CA ARG A 306 -13.68 8.05 4.48
C ARG A 306 -14.35 8.57 5.76
N ASN A 307 -14.93 7.63 6.52
CA ASN A 307 -15.34 7.88 7.89
C ASN A 307 -14.15 7.70 8.84
N TYR A 308 -13.42 8.79 9.09
CA TYR A 308 -12.36 8.82 10.10
C TYR A 308 -12.94 8.48 11.49
N SER A 309 -12.38 7.48 12.16
CA SER A 309 -12.77 7.12 13.53
C SER A 309 -12.11 8.00 14.60
N CYS A 310 -11.23 8.92 14.23
CA CYS A 310 -10.66 9.90 15.13
C CYS A 310 -11.46 11.20 15.01
N ARG A 311 -12.34 11.47 15.98
CA ARG A 311 -12.81 12.83 16.22
C ARG A 311 -11.60 13.61 16.76
N ARG A 312 -11.19 14.68 16.08
CA ARG A 312 -10.40 15.73 16.73
C ARG A 312 -11.24 16.32 17.86
#